data_AF-A0A3P3VX31-F1
#
_entry.id   AF-A0A3P3VX31-F1
#
_cell.length_a   1.000
_cell.length_b   1.000
_cell.length_c   1.000
_cell.angle_alpha   90.00
_cell.angle_beta   90.00
_cell.angle_gamma   90.00
#
_symmetry.space_group_name_H-M   'P 1'
#
loop_
_entity.id
_entity.type
_entity.pdbx_description
1 polymer ?
#
loop_
_entity_poly.entity_id
_entity_poly.type
_entity_poly.pdbx_seq_one_letter_code
_entity_poly.pdbx_strand_id
1 'polypeptide(L)' 'MSRNYKFHNPEGLYFVSFAVVGWLDVFTRNEYKDLVLESLEFCQNNKGMEVHAWCIMTNHLHLIF' A
#
# COMPACT_ATOMS: atom_id res chain seq x y z
N MET A 1 8.28 17.85 -11.56
CA MET A 1 8.24 16.41 -11.21
C MET A 1 8.80 16.25 -9.81
N SER A 2 8.09 15.53 -8.91
CA SER A 2 8.58 15.19 -7.58
C SER A 2 9.94 14.49 -7.68
N ARG A 3 10.92 14.94 -6.88
CA ARG A 3 12.24 14.28 -6.75
C ARG A 3 12.24 13.17 -5.71
N ASN A 4 11.19 13.07 -4.90
CA ASN A 4 11.11 12.15 -3.77
C ASN A 4 10.44 10.82 -4.17
N TYR A 5 10.75 9.76 -3.40
CA TYR A 5 10.16 8.42 -3.49
C TYR A 5 10.54 7.65 -4.77
N LYS A 6 11.84 7.45 -4.99
CA LYS A 6 12.35 6.55 -6.02
C LYS A 6 12.92 5.28 -5.41
N PHE A 7 12.50 4.14 -5.95
CA PHE A 7 13.10 2.84 -5.69
C PHE A 7 14.38 2.74 -6.52
N HIS A 8 15.54 2.69 -5.86
CA HIS A 8 16.85 2.65 -6.53
C HIS A 8 17.45 1.25 -6.55
N ASN A 9 17.12 0.43 -5.56
CA ASN A 9 17.49 -0.98 -5.48
C ASN A 9 16.25 -1.84 -5.80
N PRO A 10 16.18 -2.51 -6.95
CA PRO A 10 15.06 -3.39 -7.30
C PRO A 10 14.85 -4.57 -6.33
N GLU A 11 15.90 -5.02 -5.63
CA GLU A 11 15.85 -6.10 -4.63
C GLU A 11 15.75 -5.57 -3.20
N GLY A 12 15.61 -4.25 -3.03
CA GLY A 12 15.50 -3.62 -1.72
C GLY A 12 14.14 -3.87 -1.11
N LEU A 13 14.11 -4.01 0.22
CA LEU A 13 12.87 -3.97 0.99
C LEU A 13 12.49 -2.52 1.29
N TYR A 14 11.28 -2.12 0.94
CA TYR A 14 10.83 -0.75 1.08
C TYR A 14 9.63 -0.62 2.00
N PHE A 15 9.72 0.39 2.87
CA PHE A 15 8.56 0.88 3.60
C PHE A 15 7.88 2.01 2.80
N VAL A 16 6.58 1.89 2.59
CA VAL A 16 5.75 2.91 1.94
C VAL A 16 4.55 3.24 2.81
N SER A 17 4.30 4.52 2.99
CA SER A 17 3.11 5.04 3.68
C SER A 17 2.38 6.03 2.77
N PHE A 18 1.06 5.93 2.71
CA PHE A 18 0.22 6.88 1.98
C PHE A 18 -1.15 7.04 2.65
N ALA A 19 -1.77 8.20 2.45
CA ALA A 19 -3.04 8.57 3.07
C ALA A 19 -4.11 8.86 2.01
N VAL A 20 -5.36 8.66 2.39
CA VAL A 20 -6.52 9.08 1.62
C VAL A 20 -6.50 10.61 1.49
N VAL A 21 -6.93 11.12 0.33
CA VAL A 21 -7.01 12.57 0.08
C VAL A 21 -7.86 13.23 1.16
N GLY A 22 -7.33 14.30 1.77
CA GLY A 22 -7.99 15.02 2.86
C GLY A 22 -8.05 14.26 4.18
N TRP A 23 -7.29 13.17 4.34
CA TRP A 23 -7.28 12.32 5.56
C TRP A 23 -8.67 11.77 5.92
N LEU A 24 -9.53 11.57 4.92
CA LEU A 24 -10.87 11.03 5.12
C LEU A 24 -10.79 9.57 5.60
N ASP A 25 -11.62 9.24 6.59
CA ASP A 25 -11.69 7.92 7.22
C ASP A 25 -12.45 6.88 6.36
N VAL A 26 -11.97 6.66 5.14
CA VAL A 26 -12.58 5.73 4.18
C VAL A 26 -12.45 4.28 4.64
N PHE A 27 -11.32 3.90 5.23
CA PHE A 27 -11.07 2.53 5.68
C PHE A 27 -11.72 2.22 7.04
N THR A 28 -12.76 2.95 7.43
CA THR A 28 -13.65 2.52 8.53
C THR A 28 -14.60 1.40 8.08
N ARG A 29 -14.93 1.36 6.78
CA ARG A 29 -15.77 0.31 6.18
C ARG A 29 -14.91 -0.82 5.63
N ASN A 30 -15.31 -2.05 5.90
CA ASN A 30 -14.56 -3.22 5.47
C ASN A 30 -14.55 -3.37 3.95
N GLU A 31 -15.63 -3.03 3.24
CA GLU A 31 -15.71 -3.06 1.78
C GLU A 31 -14.52 -2.35 1.10
N TYR A 32 -14.07 -1.22 1.66
CA TYR A 32 -12.91 -0.50 1.12
C TYR A 32 -11.56 -1.11 1.52
N LYS A 33 -11.47 -1.77 2.69
CA LYS A 33 -10.28 -2.53 3.07
C LYS A 33 -10.13 -3.76 2.17
N ASP A 34 -11.24 -4.45 1.93
CA ASP A 34 -11.28 -5.67 1.11
C ASP A 34 -10.82 -5.38 -0.32
N LEU A 35 -11.26 -4.27 -0.92
CA LEU A 35 -10.75 -3.82 -2.23
C LEU A 35 -9.24 -3.58 -2.27
N VAL A 36 -8.66 -3.06 -1.18
CA VAL A 36 -7.20 -2.89 -1.07
C VAL A 36 -6.51 -4.24 -0.99
N LEU A 37 -7.04 -5.17 -0.18
CA LEU A 37 -6.48 -6.52 -0.02
C LEU A 37 -6.55 -7.31 -1.34
N GLU A 38 -7.68 -7.27 -2.05
CA GLU A 38 -7.84 -7.88 -3.38
C GLU A 38 -6.83 -7.30 -4.39
N SER A 39 -6.58 -5.99 -4.33
CA SER A 39 -5.59 -5.34 -5.18
C SER A 39 -4.15 -5.76 -4.85
N LEU A 40 -3.83 -5.95 -3.57
CA LEU A 40 -2.53 -6.46 -3.14
C LEU A 40 -2.35 -7.91 -3.58
N GLU A 41 -3.36 -8.77 -3.36
CA GLU A 41 -3.34 -10.17 -3.81
C GLU A 41 -3.17 -10.26 -5.33
N PHE A 42 -3.87 -9.42 -6.11
CA PHE A 42 -3.66 -9.34 -7.54
C PHE A 42 -2.21 -8.97 -7.89
N CYS A 43 -1.60 -8.01 -7.18
CA CYS A 43 -0.21 -7.62 -7.40
C CYS A 43 0.77 -8.75 -7.03
N GLN A 44 0.51 -9.52 -5.98
CA GLN A 44 1.31 -10.69 -5.63
C GLN A 44 1.25 -11.74 -6.74
N ASN A 45 0.04 -12.07 -7.22
CA ASN A 45 -0.18 -13.14 -8.18
C ASN A 45 0.23 -12.79 -9.62
N ASN A 46 0.18 -11.51 -10.02
CA ASN A 46 0.33 -11.11 -11.43
C ASN A 46 1.51 -10.16 -11.68
N LYS A 47 2.02 -9.48 -10.64
CA LYS A 47 3.09 -8.48 -10.78
C LYS A 47 4.37 -8.83 -10.03
N GLY A 48 4.40 -9.97 -9.34
CA GLY A 48 5.56 -10.41 -8.57
C GLY A 48 5.88 -9.52 -7.36
N MET A 49 4.87 -8.81 -6.83
CA MET A 49 5.04 -8.00 -5.63
C MET A 49 5.10 -8.91 -4.39
N GLU A 50 6.15 -8.82 -3.58
CA GLU A 50 6.28 -9.61 -2.35
C GLU A 50 5.93 -8.77 -1.12
N VAL A 51 4.69 -8.88 -0.64
CA VAL A 51 4.25 -8.12 0.55
C VAL A 51 4.71 -8.85 1.81
N HIS A 52 5.62 -8.23 2.56
CA HIS A 52 6.14 -8.77 3.83
C HIS A 52 5.31 -8.36 5.05
N ALA A 53 4.80 -7.13 5.06
CA ALA A 53 3.91 -6.64 6.11
C ALA A 53 3.01 -5.51 5.60
N TRP A 54 1.84 -5.35 6.20
CA TRP A 54 0.93 -4.25 5.92
C TRP A 54 0.11 -3.88 7.17
N CYS A 55 -0.34 -2.63 7.22
CA CYS A 55 -1.26 -2.15 8.24
C CYS A 55 -2.22 -1.14 7.61
N ILE A 56 -3.54 -1.37 7.75
CA ILE A 56 -4.58 -0.47 7.27
C ILE A 56 -5.18 0.26 8.49
N MET A 57 -4.97 1.57 8.55
CA MET A 57 -5.58 2.47 9.52
C MET A 57 -6.83 3.11 8.89
N THR A 58 -7.60 3.93 9.63
CA THR A 58 -8.88 4.46 9.14
C THR A 58 -8.75 5.35 7.89
N ASN A 59 -7.62 6.05 7.72
CA ASN A 59 -7.41 7.03 6.64
C ASN A 59 -6.06 6.89 5.93
N HIS A 60 -5.22 5.92 6.29
CA HIS A 60 -3.91 5.73 5.70
C HIS A 60 -3.45 4.28 5.83
N LEU A 61 -2.41 3.94 5.09
CA LEU A 61 -1.93 2.58 4.97
C LEU A 61 -0.40 2.56 4.97
N HIS A 62 0.15 1.54 5.59
CA HIS A 62 1.59 1.23 5.61
C HIS A 62 1.84 -0.12 4.93
N LEU A 63 2.85 -0.20 4.07
CA LEU A 63 3.31 -1.43 3.43
C LEU A 63 4.82 -1.60 3.63
N ILE A 64 5.23 -2.86 3.72
CA ILE A 64 6.61 -3.31 3.56
C ILE A 64 6.60 -4.35 2.42
N PHE A 65 7.25 -4.03 1.30
CA PHE A 65 7.34 -4.88 0.10
C PHE A 65 8.61 -4.60 -0.71
#